data_AF-A0A8G0P7U4-F1
#
_entry.id   AF-A0A8G0P7U4-F1
#
_cell.length_a   1.000
_cell.length_b   1.000
_cell.length_c   1.000
_cell.angle_alpha   90.00
_cell.angle_beta   90.00
_cell.angle_gamma   90.00
#
_symmetry.space_group_name_H-M   'P 1'
#
loop_
_entity.id
_entity.type
_entity.pdbx_description
1 polymer ?
#
loop_
_entity_poly.entity_id
_entity_poly.type
_entity_poly.pdbx_seq_one_letter_code
_entity_poly.pdbx_strand_id
1 'polypeptide(L)'
;MFLVSHSEGGACVAGVAKYLIEKGIKVGESIMLSTDEGDEFLVEGNYPAYQIVAGYLTKDLVTRKNIFKIDPVVMDNKIEGVSRYGVYISNGGFTTVHGDTVGEKTFDLLKRLKALKIEQAWNSKGKIVYQTSPKDENWAKIDNYILNNSKVDYYSTRNSNIVEFYRKRED
;
A
#
# COMPACT_ATOMS: atom_id res chain seq x y z
N MET A 1 16.83 16.77 4.57
CA MET A 1 16.75 15.67 5.57
C MET A 1 15.79 14.61 5.08
N PHE A 2 16.08 13.33 5.34
CA PHE A 2 15.22 12.21 4.97
C PHE A 2 14.69 11.54 6.24
N LEU A 3 13.40 11.21 6.27
CA LEU A 3 12.75 10.57 7.39
C LEU A 3 12.25 9.19 6.97
N VAL A 4 12.47 8.19 7.82
CA VAL A 4 11.97 6.83 7.61
C VAL A 4 11.35 6.37 8.91
N SER A 5 10.15 5.81 8.82
CA SER A 5 9.45 5.23 9.96
C SER A 5 8.78 3.92 9.61
N HIS A 6 8.53 3.12 10.63
CA HIS A 6 7.76 1.89 10.56
C HIS A 6 6.70 1.89 11.67
N SER A 7 5.55 1.27 11.42
CA SER A 7 4.47 1.11 12.40
C SER A 7 4.03 2.43 13.03
N GLU A 8 3.88 2.51 14.36
CA GLU A 8 3.46 3.69 15.12
C GLU A 8 4.40 4.90 14.89
N GLY A 9 5.64 4.65 14.44
CA GLY A 9 6.58 5.70 14.08
C GLY A 9 6.11 6.60 12.93
N GLY A 10 5.12 6.19 12.15
CA GLY A 10 4.56 7.00 11.07
C GLY A 10 3.91 8.29 11.55
N ALA A 11 3.06 8.23 12.58
CA ALA A 11 2.46 9.40 13.20
C ALA A 11 3.53 10.34 13.77
N CYS A 12 4.55 9.76 14.43
CA CYS A 12 5.69 10.51 14.96
C CYS A 12 6.44 11.27 13.85
N VAL A 13 6.78 10.61 12.74
CA VAL A 13 7.48 11.24 11.61
C VAL A 13 6.65 12.34 10.96
N ALA A 14 5.33 12.17 10.85
CA ALA A 14 4.45 13.22 10.34
C ALA A 14 4.50 14.49 11.22
N GLY A 15 4.40 14.32 12.55
CA GLY A 15 4.52 15.42 13.51
C GLY A 15 5.90 16.08 13.52
N VAL A 16 6.97 15.29 13.46
CA VAL A 16 8.36 15.79 13.37
C VAL A 16 8.57 16.58 12.08
N ALA A 17 8.09 16.07 10.95
CA ALA A 17 8.20 16.77 9.67
C ALA A 17 7.50 18.13 9.72
N LYS A 18 6.28 18.18 10.27
CA LYS A 18 5.54 19.43 10.48
C LYS A 18 6.34 20.42 11.32
N TYR A 19 6.81 20.01 12.49
CA TYR A 19 7.60 20.87 13.38
C TYR A 19 8.83 21.47 12.67
N LEU A 20 9.55 20.65 11.90
CA LEU A 20 10.75 21.10 11.21
C LEU A 20 10.42 22.09 10.09
N ILE A 21 9.35 21.85 9.33
CA ILE A 21 8.88 22.78 8.29
C ILE A 21 8.47 24.12 8.90
N GLU A 22 7.76 24.11 10.03
CA GLU A 22 7.38 25.34 10.77
C GLU A 22 8.60 26.13 11.27
N LYS A 23 9.74 25.48 11.46
CA LYS A 23 11.03 26.12 11.79
C LYS A 23 11.85 26.53 10.57
N GLY A 24 11.30 26.41 9.37
CA GLY A 24 12.00 26.72 8.12
C GLY A 24 13.05 25.67 7.72
N ILE A 25 13.04 24.50 8.34
CA ILE A 25 13.96 23.40 8.03
C ILE A 25 13.34 22.56 6.91
N LYS A 26 14.09 22.40 5.82
CA LYS A 26 13.64 21.64 4.65
C LYS A 26 13.64 20.13 4.91
N VAL A 27 12.46 19.53 4.92
CA VAL A 27 12.27 18.09 4.79
C VAL A 27 12.38 17.71 3.31
N GLY A 28 13.23 16.73 3.01
CA GLY A 28 13.50 16.27 1.65
C GLY A 28 12.48 15.23 1.22
N GLU A 29 12.31 14.19 2.03
CA GLU A 29 11.36 13.11 1.78
C GLU A 29 11.07 12.32 3.07
N SER A 30 9.85 11.80 3.21
CA SER A 30 9.46 10.83 4.24
C SER A 30 9.02 9.51 3.62
N ILE A 31 9.46 8.41 4.23
CA ILE A 31 9.08 7.04 3.87
C ILE A 31 8.42 6.40 5.10
N MET A 32 7.14 6.08 4.98
CA MET A 32 6.30 5.56 6.06
C MET A 32 5.90 4.12 5.74
N LEU A 33 6.38 3.17 6.54
CA LEU A 33 6.36 1.74 6.24
C LEU A 33 5.42 1.03 7.20
N SER A 34 4.42 0.30 6.69
CA SER A 34 3.43 -0.42 7.51
C SER A 34 2.94 0.43 8.68
N THR A 35 2.46 1.63 8.40
CA THR A 35 2.07 2.56 9.45
C THR A 35 0.76 2.13 10.12
N ASP A 36 0.81 1.92 11.42
CA ASP A 36 -0.39 1.69 12.22
C ASP A 36 -1.24 2.97 12.30
N GLU A 37 -2.57 2.81 12.32
CA GLU A 37 -3.54 3.91 12.41
C GLU A 37 -3.26 5.04 11.38
N GLY A 38 -2.78 4.66 10.18
CA GLY A 38 -2.32 5.59 9.17
C GLY A 38 -3.35 6.68 8.81
N ASP A 39 -4.63 6.36 8.84
CA ASP A 39 -5.72 7.28 8.52
C ASP A 39 -6.16 8.19 9.67
N GLU A 40 -5.51 8.13 10.83
CA GLU A 40 -5.78 9.00 11.99
C GLU A 40 -4.94 10.28 12.00
N PHE A 41 -3.98 10.41 11.10
CA PHE A 41 -3.13 11.58 11.01
C PHE A 41 -2.81 11.97 9.56
N LEU A 42 -2.18 13.14 9.41
CA LEU A 42 -1.91 13.74 8.12
C LEU A 42 -0.46 14.20 7.96
N VAL A 43 0.00 14.21 6.71
CA VAL A 43 1.29 14.77 6.32
C VAL A 43 1.11 16.21 5.84
N GLU A 44 1.65 17.15 6.60
CA GLU A 44 1.61 18.59 6.30
C GLU A 44 2.85 19.08 5.54
N GLY A 45 2.72 20.22 4.84
CA GLY A 45 3.88 20.95 4.32
C GLY A 45 4.37 20.55 2.92
N ASN A 46 3.54 19.84 2.15
CA ASN A 46 3.70 19.58 0.71
C ASN A 46 5.14 19.20 0.30
N TYR A 47 5.64 18.10 0.86
CA TYR A 47 6.92 17.52 0.53
C TYR A 47 6.75 16.05 0.11
N PRO A 48 7.72 15.44 -0.60
CA PRO A 48 7.62 14.05 -1.01
C PRO A 48 7.42 13.11 0.19
N ALA A 49 6.27 12.45 0.23
CA ALA A 49 5.90 11.54 1.31
C ALA A 49 5.30 10.27 0.73
N TYR A 50 5.85 9.12 1.08
CA TYR A 50 5.46 7.85 0.49
C TYR A 50 5.08 6.87 1.60
N GLN A 51 3.95 6.20 1.41
CA GLN A 51 3.51 5.14 2.31
C GLN A 51 3.52 3.80 1.58
N ILE A 52 4.10 2.79 2.22
CA ILE A 52 4.05 1.39 1.75
C ILE A 52 3.49 0.55 2.88
N VAL A 53 2.43 -0.20 2.62
CA VAL A 53 1.95 -1.28 3.49
C VAL A 53 2.11 -2.60 2.76
N ALA A 54 2.27 -3.71 3.49
CA ALA A 54 2.36 -5.04 2.92
C ALA A 54 1.05 -5.81 3.11
N GLY A 55 0.83 -6.78 2.23
CA GLY A 55 -0.14 -7.85 2.40
C GLY A 55 0.45 -9.16 1.88
N TYR A 56 -0.23 -10.27 2.15
CA TYR A 56 0.20 -11.61 1.79
C TYR A 56 -0.91 -12.36 1.04
N LEU A 57 -0.50 -13.38 0.29
CA LEU A 57 -1.42 -14.26 -0.42
C LEU A 57 -1.71 -15.50 0.42
N THR A 58 -2.98 -15.86 0.52
CA THR A 58 -3.43 -17.17 0.99
C THR A 58 -4.25 -17.85 -0.10
N LYS A 59 -4.38 -19.19 -0.03
CA LYS A 59 -5.24 -19.93 -0.95
C LYS A 59 -6.55 -20.30 -0.28
N ASP A 60 -7.64 -20.11 -1.01
CA ASP A 60 -8.92 -20.73 -0.66
C ASP A 60 -8.82 -22.25 -0.81
N LEU A 61 -9.25 -23.01 0.21
CA LEU A 61 -9.07 -24.46 0.23
C LEU A 61 -9.93 -25.17 -0.82
N VAL A 62 -11.09 -24.61 -1.18
CA VAL A 62 -12.07 -25.22 -2.08
C VAL A 62 -11.82 -24.79 -3.52
N THR A 63 -11.80 -23.48 -3.78
CA THR A 63 -11.69 -22.89 -5.12
C THR A 63 -10.25 -22.75 -5.60
N ARG A 64 -9.26 -22.95 -4.71
CA ARG A 64 -7.81 -22.77 -4.97
C ARG A 64 -7.40 -21.37 -5.43
N LYS A 65 -8.31 -20.41 -5.34
CA LYS A 65 -8.09 -19.01 -5.70
C LYS A 65 -7.19 -18.30 -4.70
N ASN A 66 -6.40 -17.36 -5.19
CA ASN A 66 -5.50 -16.55 -4.40
C ASN A 66 -6.27 -15.38 -3.77
N ILE A 67 -6.33 -15.38 -2.44
CA ILE A 67 -6.92 -14.32 -1.64
C ILE A 67 -5.78 -13.43 -1.14
N PHE A 68 -5.83 -12.16 -1.48
CA PHE A 68 -4.93 -11.16 -0.94
C PHE A 68 -5.48 -10.63 0.39
N LYS A 69 -4.64 -10.69 1.43
CA LYS A 69 -4.91 -10.16 2.76
C LYS A 69 -3.89 -9.09 3.08
N ILE A 70 -4.35 -7.90 3.39
CA ILE A 70 -3.48 -6.83 3.89
C ILE A 70 -3.00 -7.22 5.29
N ASP A 71 -1.82 -6.74 5.66
CA ASP A 71 -1.33 -6.81 7.04
C ASP A 71 -2.45 -6.40 8.02
N PRO A 72 -2.86 -7.31 8.92
CA PRO A 72 -4.00 -7.07 9.82
C PRO A 72 -3.70 -6.01 10.89
N VAL A 73 -2.43 -5.69 11.14
CA VAL A 73 -2.05 -4.65 12.11
C VAL A 73 -2.45 -3.28 11.56
N VAL A 74 -2.05 -2.99 10.32
CA VAL A 74 -2.12 -1.63 9.75
C VAL A 74 -3.32 -1.45 8.81
N MET A 75 -3.86 -2.55 8.31
CA MET A 75 -5.00 -2.57 7.38
C MET A 75 -4.79 -1.67 6.15
N ASP A 76 -5.86 -1.29 5.45
CA ASP A 76 -5.82 -0.37 4.30
C ASP A 76 -5.98 1.10 4.76
N ASN A 77 -5.16 1.50 5.75
CA ASN A 77 -5.22 2.80 6.40
C ASN A 77 -4.23 3.75 5.74
N LYS A 78 -4.67 4.42 4.68
CA LYS A 78 -3.86 5.40 3.95
C LYS A 78 -3.78 6.71 4.75
N ILE A 79 -2.55 7.20 4.95
CA ILE A 79 -2.26 8.51 5.55
C ILE A 79 -2.69 9.63 4.61
N GLU A 80 -3.40 10.62 5.15
CA GLU A 80 -3.79 11.80 4.38
C GLU A 80 -2.57 12.66 4.03
N GLY A 81 -2.52 13.21 2.81
CA GLY A 81 -1.43 14.08 2.36
C GLY A 81 -0.19 13.37 1.84
N VAL A 82 -0.11 12.03 1.87
CA VAL A 82 1.00 11.31 1.21
C VAL A 82 0.97 11.50 -0.30
N SER A 83 2.14 11.68 -0.90
CA SER A 83 2.33 11.83 -2.34
C SER A 83 2.01 10.55 -3.10
N ARG A 84 2.23 9.38 -2.47
CA ARG A 84 1.85 8.09 -3.05
C ARG A 84 1.71 7.01 -1.99
N TYR A 85 0.68 6.20 -2.14
CA TYR A 85 0.41 5.05 -1.28
C TYR A 85 0.47 3.74 -2.09
N GLY A 86 1.15 2.73 -1.57
CA GLY A 86 1.24 1.41 -2.21
C GLY A 86 0.95 0.27 -1.24
N VAL A 87 0.13 -0.68 -1.69
CA VAL A 87 -0.16 -1.93 -0.98
C VAL A 87 0.58 -3.06 -1.69
N TYR A 88 1.70 -3.47 -1.11
CA TYR A 88 2.66 -4.42 -1.66
C TYR A 88 2.19 -5.88 -1.46
N ILE A 89 2.35 -6.71 -2.50
CA ILE A 89 2.15 -8.16 -2.41
C ILE A 89 3.46 -8.79 -1.96
N SER A 90 3.55 -9.08 -0.67
CA SER A 90 4.72 -9.68 -0.04
C SER A 90 4.75 -11.21 -0.19
N ASN A 91 5.95 -11.76 0.04
CA ASN A 91 6.15 -13.21 0.13
C ASN A 91 5.99 -13.74 1.57
N GLY A 92 5.81 -12.85 2.56
CA GLY A 92 5.58 -13.22 3.93
C GLY A 92 4.20 -13.87 4.16
N GLY A 93 3.96 -14.25 5.41
CA GLY A 93 2.68 -14.78 5.86
C GLY A 93 2.06 -13.92 6.95
N PHE A 94 0.93 -14.38 7.49
CA PHE A 94 0.18 -13.70 8.55
C PHE A 94 1.06 -13.21 9.72
N THR A 95 2.07 -13.99 10.12
CA THR A 95 2.95 -13.67 11.27
C THR A 95 4.18 -12.83 10.92
N THR A 96 4.46 -12.58 9.64
CA THR A 96 5.69 -11.86 9.21
C THR A 96 5.42 -10.62 8.39
N VAL A 97 4.26 -10.54 7.74
CA VAL A 97 3.91 -9.49 6.76
C VAL A 97 4.10 -8.07 7.29
N HIS A 98 3.85 -7.83 8.58
CA HIS A 98 4.00 -6.51 9.17
C HIS A 98 5.43 -5.95 9.08
N GLY A 99 6.42 -6.83 9.26
CA GLY A 99 7.85 -6.50 9.18
C GLY A 99 8.45 -6.57 7.77
N ASP A 100 7.73 -7.10 6.78
CA ASP A 100 8.24 -7.30 5.42
C ASP A 100 8.59 -5.98 4.71
N THR A 101 8.11 -4.84 5.22
CA THR A 101 8.43 -3.50 4.71
C THR A 101 9.70 -2.90 5.31
N VAL A 102 10.38 -3.54 6.25
CA VAL A 102 11.58 -2.99 6.94
C VAL A 102 12.91 -3.47 6.32
N GLY A 103 12.86 -4.34 5.31
CA GLY A 103 14.06 -4.92 4.68
C GLY A 103 14.74 -4.05 3.62
N GLU A 104 15.96 -4.42 3.22
CA GLU A 104 16.75 -3.73 2.18
C GLU A 104 15.98 -3.55 0.85
N LYS A 105 15.10 -4.50 0.53
CA LYS A 105 14.27 -4.50 -0.68
C LYS A 105 13.25 -3.35 -0.70
N THR A 106 12.95 -2.74 0.44
CA THR A 106 11.98 -1.66 0.53
C THR A 106 12.39 -0.44 -0.26
N PHE A 107 13.68 -0.11 -0.34
CA PHE A 107 14.12 1.04 -1.13
C PHE A 107 13.98 0.79 -2.63
N ASP A 108 14.13 -0.45 -3.08
CA ASP A 108 13.82 -0.84 -4.46
C ASP A 108 12.31 -0.79 -4.73
N LEU A 109 11.49 -1.26 -3.78
CA LEU A 109 10.03 -1.14 -3.86
C LEU A 109 9.61 0.33 -3.93
N LEU A 110 10.21 1.20 -3.12
CA LEU A 110 9.95 2.63 -3.13
C LEU A 110 10.35 3.27 -4.46
N LYS A 111 11.53 2.93 -4.99
CA LYS A 111 11.97 3.42 -6.30
C LYS A 111 10.98 3.02 -7.40
N ARG A 112 10.49 1.76 -7.37
CA ARG A 112 9.45 1.28 -8.28
C ARG A 112 8.14 2.04 -8.06
N LEU A 113 7.66 2.16 -6.83
CA LEU A 113 6.43 2.87 -6.47
C LEU A 113 6.43 4.28 -7.03
N LYS A 114 7.53 5.02 -6.89
CA LYS A 114 7.69 6.38 -7.43
C LYS A 114 7.57 6.42 -8.95
N ALA A 115 8.19 5.47 -9.66
CA ALA A 115 8.22 5.43 -11.11
C ALA A 115 6.99 4.77 -11.76
N LEU A 116 6.21 4.01 -10.99
CA LEU A 116 5.14 3.15 -11.48
C LEU A 116 4.07 3.97 -12.21
N LYS A 117 3.60 3.47 -13.35
CA LYS A 117 2.43 4.01 -14.04
C LYS A 117 1.25 3.07 -13.87
N ILE A 118 0.08 3.67 -13.67
CA ILE A 118 -1.20 2.95 -13.64
C ILE A 118 -1.87 3.23 -14.98
N GLU A 119 -2.29 2.17 -15.65
CA GLU A 119 -2.98 2.23 -16.93
C GLU A 119 -4.39 1.67 -16.79
N GLN A 120 -5.31 2.23 -17.56
CA GLN A 120 -6.63 1.67 -17.75
C GLN A 120 -6.58 0.61 -18.85
N ALA A 121 -7.20 -0.53 -18.62
CA ALA A 121 -7.33 -1.59 -19.60
C ALA A 121 -8.77 -2.11 -19.62
N TRP A 122 -9.19 -2.64 -20.76
CA TRP A 122 -10.44 -3.39 -20.87
C TRP A 122 -10.20 -4.85 -20.48
N ASN A 123 -11.02 -5.39 -19.59
CA ASN A 123 -10.99 -6.83 -19.28
C ASN A 123 -11.80 -7.64 -20.30
N SER A 124 -11.84 -8.97 -20.13
CA SER A 124 -12.51 -9.88 -21.06
C SER A 124 -14.04 -9.72 -21.07
N LYS A 125 -14.61 -9.12 -20.02
CA LYS A 125 -16.02 -8.77 -19.90
C LYS A 125 -16.37 -7.35 -20.32
N GLY A 126 -15.43 -6.62 -20.95
CA GLY A 126 -15.68 -5.26 -21.42
C GLY A 126 -15.87 -4.25 -20.29
N LYS A 127 -15.20 -4.43 -19.15
CA LYS A 127 -15.10 -3.43 -18.08
C LYS A 127 -13.72 -2.82 -18.00
N ILE A 128 -13.67 -1.55 -17.60
CA ILE A 128 -12.41 -0.86 -17.31
C ILE A 128 -11.84 -1.38 -15.99
N VAL A 129 -10.57 -1.76 -16.04
CA VAL A 129 -9.77 -2.16 -14.87
C VAL A 129 -8.46 -1.37 -14.86
N TYR A 130 -7.83 -1.27 -13.69
CA TYR A 130 -6.55 -0.59 -13.52
C TYR A 130 -5.44 -1.62 -13.39
N GLN A 131 -4.32 -1.44 -14.08
CA GLN A 131 -3.17 -2.33 -13.98
C GLN A 131 -1.87 -1.52 -13.98
N THR A 132 -0.77 -2.14 -13.56
CA THR A 132 0.54 -1.51 -13.64
C THR A 132 1.12 -1.60 -15.03
N SER A 133 2.08 -0.73 -15.32
CA SER A 133 2.95 -0.80 -16.49
C SER A 133 4.41 -0.73 -16.00
N PRO A 134 5.16 -1.84 -16.03
CA PRO A 134 4.81 -3.14 -16.61
C PRO A 134 3.70 -3.87 -15.84
N LYS A 135 2.97 -4.74 -16.53
CA LYS A 135 1.85 -5.51 -15.96
C LYS A 135 2.31 -6.49 -14.88
N ASP A 136 1.45 -6.72 -13.89
CA ASP A 136 1.63 -7.71 -12.82
C ASP A 136 2.87 -7.49 -11.93
N GLU A 137 3.26 -6.23 -11.73
CA GLU A 137 4.16 -5.85 -10.63
C GLU A 137 3.56 -6.29 -9.27
N ASN A 138 4.37 -6.39 -8.23
CA ASN A 138 3.93 -6.89 -6.90
C ASN A 138 3.13 -5.85 -6.09
N TRP A 139 2.12 -5.23 -6.71
CA TRP A 139 1.23 -4.28 -6.08
C TRP A 139 -0.21 -4.76 -6.20
N ALA A 140 -0.93 -4.77 -5.08
CA ALA A 140 -2.36 -5.07 -5.04
C ALA A 140 -3.19 -3.78 -5.19
N LYS A 141 -2.67 -2.65 -4.71
CA LYS A 141 -3.30 -1.34 -4.81
C LYS A 141 -2.25 -0.24 -4.85
N ILE A 142 -2.55 0.83 -5.60
CA ILE A 142 -1.79 2.07 -5.61
C ILE A 142 -2.78 3.22 -5.47
N ASP A 143 -2.57 4.07 -4.47
CA ASP A 143 -3.48 5.14 -4.09
C ASP A 143 -4.91 4.64 -3.93
N ASN A 144 -5.83 5.03 -4.81
CA ASN A 144 -7.23 4.61 -4.75
C ASN A 144 -7.55 3.48 -5.76
N TYR A 145 -6.55 3.00 -6.51
CA TYR A 145 -6.73 2.02 -7.56
C TYR A 145 -6.37 0.62 -7.06
N ILE A 146 -7.39 -0.23 -6.90
CA ILE A 146 -7.19 -1.68 -6.77
C ILE A 146 -6.73 -2.20 -8.14
N LEU A 147 -5.60 -2.90 -8.16
CA LEU A 147 -4.95 -3.33 -9.38
C LEU A 147 -5.46 -4.70 -9.83
N ASN A 148 -5.76 -4.81 -11.12
CA ASN A 148 -5.99 -6.06 -11.83
C ASN A 148 -4.65 -6.80 -11.98
N ASN A 149 -4.31 -7.56 -10.95
CA ASN A 149 -3.08 -8.34 -10.86
C ASN A 149 -3.39 -9.83 -11.02
N SER A 150 -2.68 -10.52 -11.90
CA SER A 150 -2.89 -11.96 -12.15
C SER A 150 -2.64 -12.83 -10.91
N LYS A 151 -1.86 -12.34 -9.94
CA LYS A 151 -1.57 -13.03 -8.67
C LYS A 151 -2.74 -13.01 -7.68
N VAL A 152 -3.71 -12.12 -7.86
CA VAL A 152 -4.81 -11.88 -6.91
C VAL A 152 -6.13 -12.19 -7.59
N ASP A 153 -6.91 -13.12 -7.02
CA ASP A 153 -8.29 -13.38 -7.45
C ASP A 153 -9.29 -12.60 -6.60
N TYR A 154 -8.96 -12.34 -5.34
CA TYR A 154 -9.80 -11.69 -4.36
C TYR A 154 -9.03 -10.64 -3.56
N TYR A 155 -9.58 -9.43 -3.47
CA TYR A 155 -9.03 -8.33 -2.69
C TYR A 155 -9.95 -7.98 -1.52
N SER A 156 -9.40 -7.80 -0.31
CA SER A 156 -10.18 -7.45 0.88
C SER A 156 -10.80 -6.07 0.76
N THR A 157 -12.10 -5.94 0.98
CA THR A 157 -12.81 -4.66 0.96
C THR A 157 -12.99 -4.12 2.37
N ARG A 158 -12.76 -2.82 2.53
CA ARG A 158 -13.03 -2.11 3.78
C ARG A 158 -14.56 -2.01 3.93
N ASN A 159 -15.12 -2.55 5.02
CA ASN A 159 -16.52 -2.42 5.48
C ASN A 159 -17.58 -3.40 4.97
N SER A 160 -17.24 -4.62 4.59
CA SER A 160 -18.25 -5.60 4.18
C SER A 160 -18.49 -6.72 5.19
N ASN A 161 -19.73 -7.21 5.20
CA ASN A 161 -20.11 -8.42 5.92
C ASN A 161 -19.31 -9.63 5.40
N ILE A 162 -19.23 -10.72 6.17
CA ILE A 162 -18.37 -11.91 5.89
C ILE A 162 -18.37 -12.40 4.43
N VAL A 163 -19.48 -12.27 3.71
CA VAL A 163 -19.64 -12.69 2.31
C VAL A 163 -19.10 -11.67 1.30
N GLU A 164 -19.18 -10.38 1.62
CA GLU A 164 -18.70 -9.27 0.79
C GLU A 164 -17.26 -8.87 1.12
N PHE A 165 -16.64 -9.48 2.14
CA PHE A 165 -15.30 -9.11 2.63
C PHE A 165 -14.23 -9.12 1.54
N TYR A 166 -14.49 -9.83 0.44
CA TYR A 166 -13.61 -9.89 -0.71
C TYR A 166 -14.33 -9.48 -1.99
N ARG A 167 -13.77 -8.48 -2.69
CA ARG A 167 -14.14 -8.21 -4.08
C ARG A 167 -13.42 -9.20 -4.98
N LYS A 168 -14.19 -9.98 -5.74
CA LYS A 168 -13.63 -10.79 -6.82
C LYS A 168 -13.03 -9.85 -7.86
N ARG A 169 -11.90 -10.25 -8.43
CA ARG A 169 -11.38 -9.63 -9.64
C ARG A 169 -12.47 -9.61 -10.69
N GLU A 170 -12.72 -8.41 -11.22
CA GLU A 170 -13.59 -8.25 -12.38
C GLU A 170 -12.73 -8.62 -13.59
N ASP A 171 -12.72 -9.91 -13.93
CA ASP A 171 -12.18 -10.44 -15.18
C ASP A 171 -13.16 -10.28 -16.34
#